data_AF-A0A2S8PCZ9-F1
#
_entry.id   AF-A0A2S8PCZ9-F1
#
_cell.length_a   1.000
_cell.length_b   1.000
_cell.length_c   1.000
_cell.angle_alpha   90.00
_cell.angle_beta   90.00
_cell.angle_gamma   90.00
#
_symmetry.space_group_name_H-M   'P 1'
#
loop_
_entity.id
_entity.type
_entity.pdbx_description
1 polymer ?
#
loop_
_entity_poly.entity_id
_entity_poly.type
_entity_poly.pdbx_seq_one_letter_code
_entity_poly.pdbx_strand_id
1 'polypeptide(L)' 'MWAVGLSMKLLTPARVKEYEDLGILPWCYCPDDDQQVYYALGCGSLLMTVNNPLPAMRIREQMDLSPTSFMPQP' A
#
# COMPACT_ATOMS: atom_id res chain seq x y z
N MET A 1 9.03 -15.98 -6.20
CA MET A 1 8.40 -14.64 -6.12
C MET A 1 9.19 -13.86 -5.08
N TRP A 2 9.55 -12.61 -5.38
CA TRP A 2 10.33 -11.76 -4.49
C TRP A 2 9.51 -10.53 -4.08
N ALA A 3 9.77 -10.01 -2.89
CA ALA A 3 9.14 -8.79 -2.38
C ALA A 3 10.21 -7.87 -1.77
N VAL A 4 9.95 -6.56 -1.81
CA VAL A 4 10.78 -5.54 -1.15
C VAL A 4 9.93 -4.80 -0.13
N GLY A 5 10.45 -4.67 1.09
CA GLY A 5 9.86 -3.82 2.12
C GLY A 5 10.50 -2.44 2.11
N LEU A 6 9.76 -1.42 1.71
CA LEU A 6 10.21 -0.03 1.67
C LEU A 6 9.87 0.68 2.99
N SER A 7 10.85 1.38 3.56
CA SER A 7 10.54 2.35 4.61
C SER A 7 9.68 3.47 4.02
N MET A 8 8.85 4.10 4.85
CA MET A 8 8.03 5.26 4.41
C MET A 8 8.85 6.39 3.79
N LYS A 9 10.14 6.54 4.12
CA LYS A 9 11.03 7.55 3.52
C LYS A 9 11.45 7.22 2.08
N LEU A 10 11.41 5.95 1.70
CA LEU A 10 11.81 5.45 0.38
C LEU A 10 10.59 5.13 -0.50
N LEU A 11 9.40 5.03 0.11
CA LEU A 11 8.16 4.75 -0.60
C LEU A 11 7.78 5.94 -1.48
N THR A 12 7.81 5.74 -2.79
CA THR A 12 7.33 6.71 -3.78
C THR A 12 6.66 5.97 -4.93
N PRO A 13 5.74 6.59 -5.68
CA PRO A 13 5.10 5.93 -6.82
C PRO A 13 6.11 5.44 -7.88
N ALA A 14 7.17 6.22 -8.11
CA ALA A 14 8.22 5.85 -9.06
C ALA A 14 8.98 4.58 -8.64
N ARG A 15 9.26 4.42 -7.34
CA ARG A 15 9.92 3.23 -6.80
C ARG A 15 9.02 2.00 -6.81
N VAL A 16 7.74 2.18 -6.49
CA VAL A 16 6.74 1.10 -6.60
C VAL A 16 6.71 0.58 -8.04
N LYS A 17 6.56 1.47 -9.02
CA LYS A 17 6.54 1.09 -10.43
C LYS A 17 7.84 0.43 -10.90
N GLU A 18 9.00 0.93 -10.47
CA GLU A 18 10.30 0.31 -10.77
C GLU A 18 10.35 -1.17 -10.36
N TYR A 19 9.86 -1.51 -9.16
CA TYR A 19 9.85 -2.89 -8.69
C TYR A 19 8.77 -3.75 -9.36
N GLU A 20 7.59 -3.19 -9.64
CA GLU A 20 6.55 -3.89 -10.42
C GLU A 20 7.03 -4.26 -11.82
N ASP A 21 7.73 -3.34 -12.51
CA ASP A 21 8.29 -3.58 -13.85
C ASP A 21 9.37 -4.68 -13.84
N LEU A 22 9.98 -4.94 -12.68
CA LEU A 22 10.93 -6.04 -12.44
C LEU A 22 10.25 -7.35 -11.98
N GLY A 23 8.92 -7.37 -11.83
CA GLY A 23 8.17 -8.51 -11.30
C GLY A 23 8.37 -8.75 -9.80
N ILE A 24 8.79 -7.73 -9.05
CA ILE A 24 8.97 -7.75 -7.60
C ILE A 24 7.75 -7.10 -6.95
N LEU A 25 7.27 -7.66 -5.85
CA LEU A 25 6.17 -7.08 -5.08
C LEU A 25 6.66 -5.91 -4.20
N PRO A 26 6.22 -4.67 -4.44
CA PRO A 26 6.60 -3.52 -3.60
C PRO A 26 5.65 -3.38 -2.41
N TRP A 27 6.18 -3.60 -1.21
CA TRP A 27 5.47 -3.41 0.04
C TRP A 27 6.10 -2.28 0.85
N CYS A 28 5.45 -1.86 1.92
CA CYS A 28 6.03 -0.90 2.85
C CYS A 28 5.87 -1.32 4.32
N TYR A 29 6.59 -0.62 5.18
CA TYR A 29 6.50 -0.82 6.62
C TYR A 29 6.41 0.50 7.40
N CYS A 30 5.71 0.42 8.53
CA CYS A 30 5.39 1.48 9.49
C CYS A 30 4.54 2.67 8.96
N PRO A 31 3.50 2.48 8.12
CA PRO A 31 2.45 3.49 8.00
C PRO A 31 1.51 3.43 9.22
N ASP A 32 1.76 4.27 10.21
CA ASP A 32 1.19 4.17 11.56
C ASP A 32 0.07 5.19 11.87
N ASP A 33 -0.23 6.06 10.90
CA ASP A 33 -1.32 7.05 10.94
C ASP A 33 -2.12 7.06 9.62
N ASP A 34 -3.30 7.68 9.63
CA ASP A 34 -4.20 7.72 8.47
C ASP A 34 -3.51 8.33 7.22
N GLN A 35 -2.73 9.40 7.40
CA GLN A 35 -2.02 10.07 6.30
C GLN A 35 -0.99 9.14 5.65
N GLN A 36 -0.23 8.41 6.46
CA GLN A 36 0.78 7.47 6.00
C GLN A 36 0.17 6.26 5.30
N VAL A 37 -0.96 5.73 5.80
CA VAL A 37 -1.69 4.64 5.16
C VAL A 37 -2.22 5.08 3.79
N TYR A 38 -2.90 6.22 3.70
CA TYR A 38 -3.37 6.74 2.41
C TYR A 38 -2.22 7.02 1.45
N TYR A 39 -1.11 7.58 1.95
CA TYR A 39 0.08 7.79 1.13
C TYR A 39 0.62 6.46 0.56
N ALA A 40 0.71 5.43 1.39
CA ALA A 40 1.20 4.12 0.97
C ALA A 40 0.27 3.45 -0.05
N LEU A 41 -1.06 3.54 0.15
CA LEU A 41 -2.05 3.10 -0.83
C LEU A 41 -1.93 3.87 -2.14
N GLY A 42 -1.81 5.20 -2.08
CA GLY A 42 -1.65 6.06 -3.24
C GLY A 42 -0.34 5.84 -4.00
N CYS A 43 0.70 5.33 -3.34
CA CYS A 43 1.93 4.88 -4.01
C CYS A 43 1.77 3.55 -4.74
N GLY A 44 0.74 2.74 -4.43
CA GLY A 44 0.51 1.41 -5.00
C GLY A 44 0.93 0.24 -4.11
N SER A 45 1.35 0.49 -2.86
CA SER A 45 1.73 -0.59 -1.93
C SER A 45 0.50 -1.28 -1.34
N LEU A 46 0.16 -2.47 -1.85
CA LEU A 46 -1.06 -3.21 -1.44
C LEU A 46 -0.90 -4.09 -0.19
N LEU A 47 0.33 -4.26 0.32
CA LEU A 47 0.60 -4.90 1.60
C LEU A 47 1.49 -3.98 2.45
N MET A 48 1.18 -3.90 3.74
CA MET A 48 1.86 -3.05 4.70
C MET A 48 2.08 -3.81 6.01
N THR A 49 3.24 -3.64 6.64
CA THR A 49 3.44 -4.02 8.04
C THR A 49 3.39 -2.77 8.91
N VAL A 50 2.54 -2.73 9.93
CA VAL A 50 2.23 -1.53 10.72
C VAL A 50 2.58 -1.75 12.20
N ASN A 51 3.02 -0.70 12.90
CA ASN A 51 3.14 -0.70 14.36
C ASN A 51 1.81 -0.34 15.02
N ASN A 52 1.03 0.54 14.39
CA ASN A 52 -0.33 0.87 14.80
C ASN A 52 -1.34 0.38 13.75
N PRO A 53 -2.09 -0.71 14.02
CA PRO A 53 -3.00 -1.27 13.03
C PRO A 53 -4.33 -0.51 12.86
N LEU A 54 -4.70 0.34 13.83
CA LEU A 54 -6.05 0.94 13.85
C LEU A 54 -6.35 1.82 12.62
N PRO A 55 -5.43 2.69 12.13
CA PRO A 55 -5.62 3.44 10.89
C PRO A 55 -5.86 2.53 9.69
N ALA A 56 -4.99 1.53 9.50
CA ALA A 56 -5.05 0.61 8.36
C ALA A 56 -6.36 -0.20 8.36
N MET A 57 -6.79 -0.68 9.52
CA MET A 57 -8.06 -1.42 9.66
C MET A 57 -9.27 -0.55 9.32
N ARG A 58 -9.35 0.67 9.88
CA ARG A 58 -10.46 1.60 9.60
C ARG A 58 -10.53 1.96 8.12
N ILE A 59 -9.39 2.28 7.50
CA ILE A 59 -9.33 2.64 6.08
C ILE A 59 -9.71 1.44 5.21
N ARG A 60 -9.28 0.23 5.58
CA ARG A 60 -9.68 -1.00 4.88
C ARG A 60 -11.19 -1.20 4.87
N GLU A 61 -11.84 -1.06 6.04
CA GLU A 61 -13.30 -1.16 6.15
C GLU A 61 -14.02 -0.14 5.26
N GLN A 62 -13.52 1.10 5.18
CA GLN A 62 -14.09 2.14 4.31
C GLN A 62 -13.97 1.78 2.82
N MET A 63 -12.86 1.16 2.40
CA MET A 63 -12.65 0.73 1.02
C MET A 63 -13.54 -0.45 0.63
N ASP A 64 -13.80 -1.37 1.56
CA ASP A 64 -14.69 -2.52 1.32
C ASP A 64 -16.18 -2.11 1.27
N LEU A 65 -16.53 -0.96 1.86
CA LEU A 65 -17.89 -0.37 1.82
C LEU A 65 -18.16 0.52 0.59
N SER A 66 -17.14 0.82 -0.23
CA SER A 66 -17.31 1.60 -1.46
C SER A 66 -17.86 0.73 -2.60
N PRO A 67 -18.97 1.10 -3.28
CA PRO A 67 -19.58 0.33 -4.39
C PRO A 67 -18.69 0.11 -5.63
N THR A 68 -17.51 0.73 -5.67
CA THR A 68 -16.54 0.67 -6.79
C THR A 68 -15.32 -0.21 -6.49
N SER A 69 -15.28 -0.94 -5.37
CA SER A 69 -14.11 -1.74 -5.02
C SER A 69 -14.04 -3.04 -5.85
N PHE A 70 -13.04 -3.11 -6.73
CA PHE A 70 -12.65 -4.26 -7.57
C PHE A 70 -13.60 -4.67 -8.71
N MET A 71 -13.72 -3.82 -9.74
CA MET A 71 -13.75 -4.38 -11.10
C MET A 71 -12.30 -4.62 -11.54
N PRO A 72 -11.87 -5.87 -11.82
CA PRO A 72 -10.67 -6.08 -12.61
C PRO A 72 -10.92 -5.39 -13.96
N GLN A 73 -10.05 -4.46 -14.34
CA GLN A 73 -10.04 -3.92 -15.70
C GLN A 73 -9.74 -5.09 -16.66
N PRO A 74 -10.40 -5.13 -17.85
CA PRO A 74 -10.30 -6.25 -18.79
C PRO A 74 -8.89 -6.50 -19.31
#